data_AF-A0A9D2W6F2-F1
#
_entry.id   AF-A0A9D2W6F2-F1
#
_cell.length_a   1.000
_cell.length_b   1.000
_cell.length_c   1.000
_cell.angle_alpha   90.00
_cell.angle_beta   90.00
_cell.angle_gamma   90.00
#
_symmetry.space_group_name_H-M   'P 1'
#
loop_
_entity.id
_entity.type
_entity.pdbx_description
1 polymer ?
#
loop_
_entity_poly.entity_id
_entity_poly.type
_entity_poly.pdbx_seq_one_letter_code
_entity_poly.pdbx_strand_id
1 'polypeptide(L)'
;MAYTNNNLAKCWIVANPLKQHTFFVTGSGHVFKKGTLTLSDANLQAEQEEIVDATTVLDQITEFYYTFSDDSKNTADNKGNEIKRNVGFSAQEIEKILPEAVMTDSDGLKYVNYEILTTFLVEGFKEQQKEIELLRKTLEEHGLLKPYK
;
A
#
# COMPACT_ATOMS: atom_id res chain seq x y z
N MET A 1 -16.04 15.15 12.25
CA MET A 1 -15.40 15.77 13.43
C MET A 1 -14.14 14.99 13.72
N ALA A 2 -12.97 15.60 13.56
CA ALA A 2 -11.71 15.01 13.99
C ALA A 2 -11.48 15.45 15.45
N TYR A 3 -11.22 14.49 16.34
CA TYR A 3 -10.88 14.75 17.73
C TYR A 3 -9.43 14.33 17.93
N THR A 4 -8.57 15.26 18.35
CA THR A 4 -7.20 14.96 18.77
C THR A 4 -7.16 14.92 20.29
N ASN A 5 -6.72 13.80 20.86
CA ASN A 5 -6.55 13.69 22.31
C ASN A 5 -5.14 14.14 22.69
N ASN A 6 -5.06 15.09 23.63
CA ASN A 6 -3.85 15.70 24.21
C ASN A 6 -2.98 16.56 23.26
N ASN A 7 -2.24 17.50 23.87
CA ASN A 7 -1.33 18.52 23.31
C ASN A 7 -0.26 18.04 22.28
N LEU A 8 -0.34 16.80 21.80
CA LEU A 8 0.63 16.14 20.92
C LEU A 8 0.09 15.89 19.50
N ALA A 9 -1.23 15.76 19.33
CA ALA A 9 -1.84 15.54 18.02
C ALA A 9 -2.43 16.85 17.51
N LYS A 10 -1.97 17.33 16.35
CA LYS A 10 -2.51 18.50 15.65
C LYS A 10 -3.20 18.02 14.38
N CYS A 11 -4.45 18.43 14.17
CA CYS A 11 -5.12 18.27 12.87
C CYS A 11 -5.37 19.66 12.27
N TRP A 12 -5.03 19.84 11.00
CA TRP A 12 -5.29 21.07 10.27
C TRP A 12 -5.93 20.72 8.93
N ILE A 13 -6.90 21.53 8.52
CA ILE A 13 -7.39 21.53 7.14
C ILE A 13 -6.61 22.65 6.45
N VAL A 14 -5.70 22.27 5.55
CA VAL A 14 -4.99 23.24 4.72
C VAL A 14 -5.81 23.41 3.44
N ALA A 15 -6.33 24.62 3.22
CA ALA A 15 -6.85 25.01 1.92
C ALA A 15 -5.67 25.55 1.09
N ASN A 16 -5.24 24.80 0.08
CA ASN A 16 -4.27 25.31 -0.89
C ASN A 16 -4.98 26.31 -1.83
N PRO A 17 -4.32 27.36 -2.38
CA PRO A 17 -4.86 28.23 -3.44
C PRO A 17 -5.55 27.50 -4.61
N LEU A 18 -5.27 26.21 -4.82
CA LEU A 18 -5.98 25.34 -5.78
C LEU A 18 -7.33 24.77 -5.29
N LYS A 19 -7.87 25.23 -4.15
CA LYS A 19 -9.10 24.70 -3.48
C LYS A 19 -9.04 23.22 -3.10
N GLN A 20 -7.84 22.65 -3.05
CA GLN A 20 -7.65 21.30 -2.52
C GLN A 20 -7.56 21.38 -0.99
N HIS A 21 -8.36 20.56 -0.31
CA HIS A 21 -8.33 20.41 1.14
C HIS A 21 -7.42 19.24 1.50
N THR A 22 -6.23 19.54 2.01
CA THR A 22 -5.33 18.51 2.51
C THR A 22 -5.52 18.38 4.02
N PHE A 23 -5.77 17.15 4.47
CA PHE A 23 -5.88 16.81 5.88
C PHE A 23 -4.60 16.10 6.32
N PHE A 24 -3.80 16.79 7.15
CA PHE A 24 -2.60 16.21 7.75
C PHE A 24 -2.90 15.72 9.16
N VAL A 25 -2.52 14.48 9.44
CA VAL A 25 -2.45 13.93 10.80
C VAL A 25 -0.99 13.63 11.08
N THR A 26 -0.35 14.50 11.84
CA THR A 26 1.06 14.35 12.25
C THR A 26 1.11 13.88 13.70
N GLY A 27 1.78 12.76 13.97
CA GLY A 27 2.02 12.25 15.33
C GLY A 27 2.03 10.73 15.42
N SER A 28 2.59 10.19 16.51
CA SER A 28 2.51 8.76 16.86
C SER A 28 1.07 8.42 17.27
N GLY A 29 0.25 7.97 16.32
CA GLY A 29 -1.16 7.67 16.58
C GLY A 29 -1.79 6.83 15.49
N HIS A 30 -2.89 6.16 15.82
CA HIS A 30 -3.67 5.38 14.87
C HIS A 30 -4.74 6.27 14.22
N VAL A 31 -4.89 6.14 12.90
CA VAL A 31 -6.00 6.74 12.16
C VAL A 31 -7.15 5.75 12.10
N PHE A 32 -8.23 6.00 12.84
CA PHE A 32 -9.46 5.21 12.76
C PHE A 32 -10.45 5.89 11.82
N LYS A 33 -10.75 5.22 10.69
CA LYS A 33 -11.72 5.69 9.69
C LYS A 33 -12.77 4.61 9.42
N LYS A 34 -14.05 4.99 9.30
CA LYS A 34 -15.14 4.05 8.98
C LYS A 34 -15.05 3.52 7.54
N GLY A 35 -14.43 4.28 6.65
CA GLY A 35 -14.20 3.90 5.25
C GLY A 35 -13.35 4.93 4.51
N THR A 36 -12.91 4.58 3.32
CA THR A 36 -12.23 5.46 2.36
C THR A 36 -12.74 5.13 0.97
N LEU A 37 -13.07 6.17 0.22
CA LEU A 37 -13.44 6.08 -1.18
C LEU A 37 -12.51 7.02 -1.93
N THR A 38 -11.84 6.50 -2.94
CA THR A 38 -10.93 7.25 -3.80
C THR A 38 -11.66 7.57 -5.10
N LEU A 39 -11.64 8.84 -5.51
CA LEU A 39 -12.28 9.29 -6.75
C LEU A 39 -11.58 8.62 -7.95
N SER A 40 -12.33 7.86 -8.74
CA SER A 40 -11.82 7.12 -9.91
C SER A 40 -12.86 7.14 -11.05
N ASP A 41 -13.39 8.32 -11.36
CA ASP A 41 -14.34 8.49 -12.48
C ASP A 41 -13.58 8.52 -13.81
N ALA A 42 -13.93 7.62 -14.73
CA ALA A 42 -13.29 7.52 -16.04
C ALA A 42 -13.35 8.81 -16.87
N ASN A 43 -14.36 9.67 -16.69
CA ASN A 43 -14.44 10.96 -17.41
C ASN A 43 -13.42 11.99 -16.90
N LEU A 44 -12.85 11.77 -15.72
CA LEU A 44 -11.83 12.62 -15.11
C LEU A 44 -10.42 12.03 -15.27
N GLN A 45 -10.30 10.84 -15.85
CA GLN A 45 -9.03 10.17 -16.11
C GLN A 45 -8.63 10.41 -17.57
N ALA A 46 -7.50 11.09 -17.77
CA ALA A 46 -6.85 11.17 -19.07
C ALA A 46 -5.80 10.05 -19.19
N GLU A 47 -5.51 9.61 -20.42
CA GLU A 47 -4.38 8.71 -20.73
C GLU A 47 -4.38 7.40 -19.91
N GLN A 48 -5.35 6.52 -20.19
CA GLN A 48 -5.45 5.21 -19.54
C GLN A 48 -4.52 4.20 -20.20
N GLU A 49 -3.68 3.57 -19.39
CA GLU A 49 -2.79 2.47 -19.80
C GLU A 49 -3.08 1.22 -18.95
N GLU A 50 -2.94 0.04 -19.57
CA GLU A 50 -3.11 -1.24 -18.88
C GLU A 50 -1.84 -1.56 -18.07
N ILE A 51 -2.03 -2.08 -16.85
CA ILE A 51 -0.92 -2.62 -16.07
C ILE A 51 -0.54 -3.96 -16.69
N VAL A 52 0.72 -4.09 -17.09
CA VAL A 52 1.30 -5.32 -17.65
C VAL A 52 2.48 -5.77 -16.81
N ASP A 53 2.72 -7.08 -16.80
CA ASP A 53 3.81 -7.73 -16.05
C ASP A 53 3.76 -7.41 -14.53
N ALA A 54 2.55 -7.31 -13.97
CA ALA A 54 2.33 -7.00 -12.57
C ALA A 54 3.01 -8.03 -11.64
N THR A 55 3.01 -9.31 -12.02
CA THR A 55 3.73 -10.37 -11.31
C THR A 55 5.23 -10.11 -11.22
N THR A 56 5.86 -9.59 -12.27
CA THR A 56 7.30 -9.26 -12.29
C THR A 56 7.61 -8.07 -11.37
N VAL A 57 6.72 -7.08 -11.32
CA VAL A 57 6.84 -5.96 -10.38
C VAL A 57 6.70 -6.45 -8.93
N LEU A 58 5.71 -7.28 -8.65
CA LEU A 58 5.44 -7.81 -7.31
C LEU A 58 6.57 -8.72 -6.81
N ASP A 59 7.19 -9.53 -7.67
CA ASP A 59 8.29 -10.44 -7.31
C ASP A 59 9.55 -9.69 -6.83
N GLN A 60 9.73 -8.44 -7.26
CA GLN A 60 10.86 -7.60 -6.82
C GLN A 60 10.64 -6.96 -5.44
N ILE A 61 9.41 -7.00 -4.91
CA ILE A 61 9.07 -6.41 -3.63
C ILE A 61 9.39 -7.39 -2.50
N THR A 62 10.00 -6.90 -1.43
CA THR A 62 10.30 -7.70 -0.23
C THR A 62 9.55 -7.15 0.98
N GLU A 63 8.71 -7.98 1.60
CA GLU A 63 8.09 -7.71 2.89
C GLU A 63 9.04 -7.99 4.05
N PHE A 64 8.97 -7.19 5.11
CA PHE A 64 9.66 -7.50 6.36
C PHE A 64 8.89 -7.04 7.59
N TYR A 65 9.20 -7.70 8.72
CA TYR A 65 8.80 -7.22 10.04
C TYR A 65 9.80 -6.19 10.55
N TYR A 66 9.31 -5.12 11.17
CA TYR A 66 10.16 -4.08 11.75
C TYR A 66 9.59 -3.49 13.04
N THR A 67 10.45 -2.85 13.81
CA THR A 67 10.09 -1.96 14.92
C THR A 67 10.68 -0.57 14.63
N PHE A 68 10.09 0.48 15.19
CA PHE A 68 10.65 1.82 15.02
C PHE A 68 11.97 1.94 15.82
N SER A 69 12.89 2.80 15.34
CA SER A 69 14.22 2.96 15.96
C SER A 69 14.15 3.28 17.45
N ASP A 70 13.17 4.09 17.85
CA ASP A 70 12.97 4.52 19.23
C ASP A 70 12.45 3.39 20.12
N ASP A 71 11.76 2.41 19.51
CA ASP A 71 11.25 1.23 20.20
C ASP A 71 12.28 0.08 20.22
N SER A 72 13.14 -0.02 19.21
CA SER A 72 14.07 -1.16 19.04
C SER A 72 15.02 -1.43 20.21
N LYS A 73 15.26 -0.42 21.06
CA LYS A 73 16.17 -0.50 22.23
C LYS A 73 15.45 -0.83 23.54
N ASN A 74 14.13 -0.85 23.55
CA ASN A 74 13.33 -1.03 24.74
C ASN A 74 12.58 -2.36 24.67
N THR A 75 12.26 -2.94 25.83
CA THR A 75 11.36 -4.10 25.92
C THR A 75 9.91 -3.69 26.07
N ALA A 76 9.66 -2.41 26.34
CA ALA A 76 8.33 -1.83 26.49
C ALA A 76 8.32 -0.36 26.03
N ASP A 77 7.17 0.12 25.54
CA ASP A 77 6.96 1.53 25.17
C ASP A 77 6.99 2.45 26.41
N ASN A 78 6.90 3.77 26.19
CA ASN A 78 6.86 4.78 27.26
C ASN A 78 5.66 4.63 28.23
N LYS A 79 4.75 3.70 27.98
CA LYS A 79 3.57 3.39 28.81
C LYS A 79 3.64 1.97 29.42
N GLY A 80 4.77 1.26 29.26
CA GLY A 80 4.98 -0.08 29.79
C GLY A 80 4.31 -1.20 28.98
N ASN A 81 3.82 -0.93 27.76
CA ASN A 81 3.26 -1.96 26.88
C ASN A 81 4.36 -2.64 26.07
N GLU A 82 4.14 -3.91 25.73
CA GLU A 82 5.04 -4.65 24.83
C GLU A 82 5.14 -3.96 23.46
N ILE A 83 6.37 -3.83 22.96
CA ILE A 83 6.64 -3.28 21.64
C ILE A 83 6.19 -4.27 20.58
N LYS A 84 5.19 -3.87 19.79
CA LYS A 84 4.65 -4.69 18.70
C LYS A 84 5.50 -4.54 17.45
N ARG A 85 5.79 -5.66 16.80
CA ARG A 85 6.35 -5.66 15.44
C ARG A 85 5.30 -5.18 14.45
N ASN A 86 5.71 -4.32 13.55
CA ASN A 86 4.96 -3.92 12.36
C ASN A 86 5.37 -4.82 11.20
N VAL A 87 4.55 -4.85 10.15
CA VAL A 87 4.84 -5.51 8.88
C VAL A 87 4.63 -4.49 7.76
N GLY A 88 5.51 -4.52 6.77
CA GLY A 88 5.41 -3.63 5.63
C GLY A 88 6.63 -3.73 4.74
N PHE A 89 6.97 -2.60 4.11
CA PHE A 89 8.01 -2.49 3.10
C PHE A 89 8.93 -1.31 3.39
N SER A 90 10.12 -1.32 2.78
CA SER A 90 10.99 -0.16 2.69
C SER A 90 10.50 0.77 1.58
N ALA A 91 10.10 1.99 1.93
CA ALA A 91 9.62 2.96 0.93
C ALA A 91 10.70 3.25 -0.14
N GLN A 92 11.98 3.21 0.24
CA GLN A 92 13.11 3.40 -0.67
C GLN A 92 13.30 2.25 -1.65
N GLU A 93 12.92 1.03 -1.28
CA GLU A 93 12.96 -0.13 -2.18
C GLU A 93 11.76 -0.11 -3.12
N ILE A 94 10.56 0.17 -2.59
CA ILE A 94 9.36 0.34 -3.40
C ILE A 94 9.58 1.45 -4.44
N GLU A 95 10.15 2.59 -4.06
CA GLU A 95 10.36 3.71 -5.00
C GLU A 95 11.20 3.35 -6.23
N LYS A 96 12.16 2.41 -6.09
CA LYS A 96 13.00 1.97 -7.21
C LYS A 96 12.23 1.10 -8.22
N ILE A 97 11.18 0.43 -7.75
CA ILE A 97 10.41 -0.55 -8.51
C ILE A 97 9.12 0.10 -9.04
N LEU A 98 8.42 0.81 -8.16
CA LEU A 98 7.10 1.40 -8.36
C LEU A 98 7.06 2.82 -7.75
N PRO A 99 7.72 3.80 -8.38
CA PRO A 99 7.86 5.16 -7.84
C PRO A 99 6.53 5.85 -7.56
N GLU A 100 5.49 5.58 -8.35
CA GLU A 100 4.13 6.11 -8.17
C GLU A 100 3.47 5.65 -6.86
N ALA A 101 3.91 4.53 -6.28
CA ALA A 101 3.43 4.06 -4.99
C ALA A 101 4.12 4.76 -3.81
N VAL A 102 5.04 5.70 -4.06
CA VAL A 102 5.78 6.39 -3.00
C VAL A 102 5.60 7.90 -3.11
N MET A 103 5.21 8.51 -2.00
CA MET A 103 5.18 9.96 -1.84
C MET A 103 6.34 10.39 -0.95
N THR A 104 7.03 11.46 -1.32
CA THR A 104 8.02 12.12 -0.45
C THR A 104 7.44 13.46 0.02
N ASP A 105 7.49 13.74 1.32
CA ASP A 105 7.07 15.04 1.85
C ASP A 105 8.17 16.11 1.77
N SER A 106 7.86 17.32 2.24
CA SER A 106 8.80 18.45 2.22
C SER A 106 10.05 18.24 3.07
N ASP A 107 9.99 17.34 4.06
CA ASP A 107 11.10 17.04 4.97
C ASP A 107 11.92 15.84 4.48
N GLY A 108 11.57 15.27 3.32
CA GLY A 108 12.25 14.13 2.72
C GLY A 108 11.81 12.77 3.27
N LEU A 109 10.76 12.71 4.09
CA LEU A 109 10.21 11.44 4.56
C LEU A 109 9.39 10.79 3.45
N LYS A 110 9.53 9.47 3.31
CA LYS A 110 8.86 8.67 2.29
C LYS A 110 7.72 7.87 2.87
N TYR A 111 6.61 7.82 2.13
CA TYR A 111 5.36 7.16 2.51
C TYR A 111 4.90 6.25 1.39
N VAL A 112 4.45 5.04 1.73
CA VAL A 112 3.96 4.06 0.75
C VAL A 112 2.44 4.16 0.62
N ASN A 113 1.95 4.26 -0.62
CA ASN A 113 0.55 4.18 -0.96
C ASN A 113 0.13 2.73 -1.24
N TYR A 114 -0.41 2.08 -0.20
CA TYR A 114 -0.90 0.70 -0.28
C TYR A 114 -2.10 0.51 -1.22
N GLU A 115 -2.84 1.57 -1.57
CA GLU A 115 -3.95 1.47 -2.54
C GLU A 115 -3.40 1.15 -3.94
N ILE A 116 -2.27 1.74 -4.33
CA ILE A 116 -1.61 1.44 -5.61
C ILE A 116 -1.09 -0.01 -5.62
N LEU A 117 -0.42 -0.44 -4.55
CA LEU A 117 0.02 -1.83 -4.42
C LEU A 117 -1.14 -2.83 -4.54
N THR A 118 -2.31 -2.49 -3.99
CA THR A 118 -3.51 -3.33 -4.09
C THR A 118 -3.98 -3.48 -5.54
N THR A 119 -3.90 -2.43 -6.36
CA THR A 119 -4.22 -2.50 -7.80
C THR A 119 -3.27 -3.44 -8.54
N PHE A 120 -1.97 -3.40 -8.24
CA PHE A 120 -0.99 -4.34 -8.78
C PHE A 120 -1.26 -5.78 -8.33
N LEU A 121 -1.63 -6.00 -7.07
CA LEU A 121 -2.01 -7.33 -6.57
C LEU A 121 -3.21 -7.92 -7.32
N VAL A 122 -4.20 -7.08 -7.67
CA VAL A 122 -5.35 -7.52 -8.48
C VAL A 122 -4.90 -7.95 -9.87
N GLU A 123 -4.02 -7.19 -10.53
CA GLU A 123 -3.56 -7.58 -11.86
C GLU A 123 -2.62 -8.79 -11.82
N GLY A 124 -1.70 -8.85 -10.85
CA GLY A 124 -0.84 -10.02 -10.65
C GLY A 124 -1.64 -11.30 -10.36
N PHE A 125 -2.77 -11.19 -9.64
CA PHE A 125 -3.69 -12.31 -9.45
C PHE A 125 -4.33 -12.76 -10.78
N LYS A 126 -4.73 -11.84 -11.65
CA LYS A 126 -5.29 -12.19 -12.97
C LYS A 126 -4.23 -12.83 -13.87
N GLU A 127 -3.00 -12.30 -13.89
CA GLU A 127 -1.88 -12.89 -14.62
C GLU A 127 -1.61 -14.32 -14.15
N GLN A 128 -1.50 -14.53 -12.83
CA GLN A 128 -1.32 -15.86 -12.25
C GLN A 128 -2.49 -16.80 -12.60
N GLN A 129 -3.73 -16.31 -12.57
CA GLN A 129 -4.90 -17.10 -12.95
C GLN A 129 -4.87 -17.53 -14.43
N LYS A 130 -4.45 -16.64 -15.33
CA LYS A 130 -4.25 -16.96 -16.76
C LYS A 130 -3.18 -18.05 -16.94
N GLU A 131 -2.07 -17.97 -16.21
CA GLU A 131 -1.01 -18.98 -16.26
C GLU A 131 -1.52 -20.36 -15.77
N ILE A 132 -2.26 -20.38 -14.66
CA ILE A 132 -2.88 -21.61 -14.14
C ILE A 132 -3.83 -22.22 -15.17
N GLU A 133 -4.66 -21.43 -15.83
CA GLU A 133 -5.59 -21.90 -16.87
C GLU A 133 -4.84 -22.51 -18.06
N LEU A 134 -3.76 -21.87 -18.50
CA LEU A 134 -2.92 -22.36 -19.59
C LEU A 134 -2.23 -23.68 -19.22
N LEU A 135 -1.66 -23.77 -18.01
CA LEU A 135 -1.03 -24.99 -17.51
C LEU A 135 -2.05 -26.13 -17.39
N ARG A 136 -3.23 -25.86 -16.83
CA ARG A 136 -4.32 -26.85 -16.71
C ARG A 136 -4.75 -27.36 -18.08
N LYS A 137 -4.98 -26.45 -19.04
CA LYS A 137 -5.35 -26.82 -20.42
C LYS A 137 -4.30 -27.73 -21.05
N THR A 138 -3.03 -27.38 -20.90
CA THR A 138 -1.91 -28.21 -21.39
C THR A 138 -1.93 -29.61 -20.77
N LEU A 139 -2.16 -29.71 -19.45
CA LEU A 139 -2.24 -30.99 -18.76
C LEU A 139 -3.47 -31.82 -19.18
N GLU A 140 -4.62 -31.19 -19.41
CA GLU A 140 -5.83 -31.85 -19.90
C GLU A 140 -5.65 -32.38 -21.34
N GLU A 141 -5.04 -31.61 -22.24
CA GLU A 141 -4.69 -32.03 -23.61
C GLU A 141 -3.74 -33.24 -23.64
N HIS A 142 -2.85 -33.35 -22.65
CA HIS A 142 -1.92 -34.48 -22.51
C HIS A 142 -2.50 -35.64 -21.67
N GLY A 143 -3.75 -35.55 -21.23
CA GLY A 143 -4.43 -36.58 -20.42
C GLY A 143 -3.86 -36.72 -19.00
N LEU A 144 -3.07 -35.76 -18.53
CA LEU A 144 -2.46 -35.73 -17.20
C LEU A 144 -3.39 -35.14 -16.15
N LEU A 145 -4.46 -34.46 -16.57
CA LEU A 145 -5.45 -33.85 -15.70
C LEU A 145 -6.86 -34.10 -16.24
N LYS A 146 -7.82 -34.33 -15.35
CA LYS A 146 -9.24 -34.43 -15.72
C LYS A 146 -9.83 -33.03 -15.93
N PRO A 147 -10.77 -32.86 -16.89
CA PRO A 147 -11.46 -31.59 -17.10
C PRO A 147 -12.04 -31.05 -15.80
N TYR A 148 -11.82 -29.76 -15.55
CA TYR A 148 -12.47 -29.05 -14.45
C TYR A 148 -13.99 -29.00 -14.70
N LYS A 149 -14.80 -29.25 -13.67
CA LYS A 149 -16.27 -29.21 -13.77
C LYS A 149 -16.81 -27.80 -13.84
#